data_AF-A0A380FJ26-F1
#
_entry.id   AF-A0A380FJ26-F1
#
_cell.length_a   1.000
_cell.length_b   1.000
_cell.length_c   1.000
_cell.angle_alpha   90.00
_cell.angle_beta   90.00
_cell.angle_gamma   90.00
#
_symmetry.space_group_name_H-M   'P 1'
#
loop_
_entity.id
_entity.type
_entity.pdbx_description
1 polymer ?
#
loop_
_entity_poly.entity_id
_entity_poly.type
_entity_poly.pdbx_seq_one_letter_code
_entity_poly.pdbx_strand_id
1 'polypeptide(L)'
;MIFKNFNYTVTESDQQLNISYGLFNVKNITVPINRVQAVVEKQSFLRKMFGYTSIHFTITSDMDDFDKDDVTLNGNVTVLPFIKQQKAYEIIKPLMPNMKFQSVQQGMPWSGYHRYFWIQSLILLISSIIVAYFWQVWPVYLALFIIAILALHSIIVIKKSGYTLDGDELVIKNTKLFGFKTTYFKHDKLLGMELKRNPFLARKQLMNFVFIIAKASGKQEIGLKYNKQGHVEALKEWYLRREEHESI
;
A
#
# COMPACT_ATOMS: atom_id res chain seq x y z
N MET A 1 23.24 0.96 1.53
CA MET A 1 22.13 1.42 0.64
C MET A 1 22.56 2.43 -0.42
N ILE A 2 23.64 3.20 -0.26
CA ILE A 2 24.04 4.26 -1.20
C ILE A 2 24.56 3.69 -2.54
N PHE A 3 25.35 2.61 -2.51
CA PHE A 3 25.93 2.01 -3.73
C PHE A 3 24.92 1.29 -4.63
N LYS A 4 23.74 0.91 -4.12
CA LYS A 4 22.74 0.17 -4.88
C LYS A 4 22.02 1.05 -5.90
N ASN A 5 21.82 2.33 -5.62
CA ASN A 5 21.09 3.24 -6.50
C ASN A 5 22.04 4.19 -7.27
N PHE A 6 23.30 3.80 -7.43
CA PHE A 6 24.28 4.61 -8.14
C PHE A 6 23.99 4.58 -9.65
N ASN A 7 24.13 5.72 -10.33
CA ASN A 7 23.85 5.93 -11.75
C ASN A 7 22.45 5.44 -12.22
N TYR A 8 21.43 5.69 -11.39
CA TYR A 8 20.07 5.23 -11.65
C TYR A 8 19.43 5.96 -12.84
N THR A 9 19.17 5.23 -13.92
CA THR A 9 18.62 5.75 -15.18
C THR A 9 17.32 5.03 -15.52
N VAL A 10 16.33 5.80 -15.94
CA VAL A 10 15.03 5.28 -16.42
C VAL A 10 14.78 5.84 -17.80
N THR A 11 14.68 4.97 -18.79
CA THR A 11 14.33 5.32 -20.17
C THR A 11 13.08 4.56 -20.60
N GLU A 12 12.28 5.18 -21.46
CA GLU A 12 11.12 4.54 -22.08
C GLU A 12 11.40 4.35 -23.56
N SER A 13 11.12 3.16 -24.07
CA SER A 13 11.18 2.80 -25.49
C SER A 13 10.09 1.77 -25.76
N ASP A 14 9.30 1.98 -26.81
CA ASP A 14 8.33 0.99 -27.31
C ASP A 14 7.36 0.45 -26.23
N GLN A 15 6.85 1.32 -25.35
CA GLN A 15 5.99 0.95 -24.22
C GLN A 15 6.65 0.03 -23.17
N GLN A 16 7.98 0.04 -23.13
CA GLN A 16 8.79 -0.67 -22.16
C GLN A 16 9.65 0.32 -21.37
N LEU A 17 9.73 0.09 -20.07
CA LEU A 17 10.51 0.90 -19.17
C LEU A 17 11.85 0.21 -18.88
N ASN A 18 12.93 0.77 -19.38
CA ASN A 18 14.29 0.30 -19.12
C ASN A 18 14.87 1.04 -17.91
N ILE A 19 15.21 0.29 -16.88
CA ILE A 19 15.73 0.79 -15.61
C ILE A 19 17.14 0.24 -15.44
N SER A 20 18.14 1.12 -15.41
CA SER A 20 19.54 0.74 -15.20
C SER A 20 20.08 1.31 -13.89
N TYR A 21 20.73 0.51 -13.05
CA TYR A 21 21.34 0.98 -11.81
C TYR A 21 22.45 0.08 -11.28
N GLY A 22 23.44 0.66 -10.60
CA GLY A 22 24.51 -0.06 -9.90
C GLY A 22 25.87 0.60 -10.09
N LEU A 23 26.73 0.51 -9.06
CA LEU A 23 28.12 1.00 -9.15
C LEU A 23 29.09 -0.08 -9.64
N PHE A 24 29.00 -1.30 -9.10
CA PHE A 24 29.89 -2.43 -9.44
C PHE A 24 29.21 -3.47 -10.32
N ASN A 25 27.95 -3.80 -10.02
CA ASN A 25 27.11 -4.67 -10.82
C ASN A 25 25.94 -3.83 -11.34
N VAL A 26 26.03 -3.39 -12.59
CA VAL A 26 24.97 -2.64 -13.27
C VAL A 26 23.84 -3.61 -13.62
N LYS A 27 22.67 -3.34 -13.09
CA LYS A 27 21.44 -4.12 -13.30
C LYS A 27 20.56 -3.40 -14.30
N ASN A 28 20.13 -4.10 -15.33
CA ASN A 28 19.21 -3.59 -16.34
C ASN A 28 17.87 -4.34 -16.19
N ILE A 29 16.80 -3.59 -16.00
CA ILE A 29 15.45 -4.13 -15.80
C ILE A 29 14.50 -3.53 -16.83
N THR A 30 13.86 -4.35 -17.67
CA THR A 30 12.92 -3.90 -18.70
C THR A 30 11.47 -4.26 -18.34
N VAL A 31 10.66 -3.28 -17.95
CA VAL A 31 9.27 -3.51 -17.54
C VAL A 31 8.32 -3.05 -18.65
N PRO A 32 7.64 -3.96 -19.37
CA PRO A 32 6.54 -3.61 -20.25
C PRO A 32 5.39 -2.99 -19.47
N ILE A 33 4.88 -1.85 -19.93
CA ILE A 33 3.82 -1.09 -19.24
C ILE A 33 2.54 -1.92 -19.12
N ASN A 34 2.24 -2.77 -20.11
CA ASN A 34 1.06 -3.66 -20.11
C ASN A 34 1.05 -4.71 -18.98
N ARG A 35 2.24 -5.10 -18.49
CA ARG A 35 2.42 -6.09 -17.40
C ARG A 35 2.39 -5.44 -16.01
N VAL A 36 2.31 -4.11 -15.92
CA VAL A 36 2.15 -3.40 -14.65
C VAL A 36 0.75 -3.64 -14.10
N GLN A 37 0.69 -4.23 -12.91
CA GLN A 37 -0.54 -4.55 -12.19
C GLN A 37 -0.98 -3.40 -11.28
N ALA A 38 -0.01 -2.72 -10.67
CA ALA A 38 -0.28 -1.56 -9.82
C ALA A 38 0.93 -0.63 -9.73
N VAL A 39 0.66 0.66 -9.53
CA VAL A 39 1.67 1.65 -9.16
C VAL A 39 1.59 1.89 -7.66
N VAL A 40 2.72 1.75 -6.97
CA VAL A 40 2.82 1.88 -5.51
C VAL A 40 3.72 3.07 -5.18
N GLU A 41 3.12 4.09 -4.58
CA GLU A 41 3.84 5.20 -3.97
C GLU A 41 4.15 4.87 -2.51
N LYS A 42 5.42 4.98 -2.10
CA LYS A 42 5.85 4.84 -0.70
C LYS A 42 6.52 6.12 -0.21
N GLN A 43 6.01 6.64 0.89
CA GLN A 43 6.51 7.84 1.55
C GLN A 43 6.77 7.55 3.02
N SER A 44 8.02 7.62 3.49
CA SER A 44 8.26 7.66 4.94
C SER A 44 7.80 9.01 5.51
N PHE A 45 7.63 9.12 6.83
CA PHE A 45 7.25 10.39 7.46
C PHE A 45 8.23 11.52 7.10
N LEU A 46 9.54 11.26 7.17
CA LEU A 46 10.58 12.21 6.77
C LEU A 46 10.44 12.60 5.30
N ARG A 47 10.32 11.61 4.39
CA ARG A 47 10.17 11.90 2.96
C ARG A 47 8.95 12.79 2.70
N LYS A 48 7.81 12.48 3.30
CA LYS A 48 6.59 13.28 3.15
C LYS A 48 6.78 14.72 3.66
N MET A 49 7.44 14.90 4.80
CA MET A 49 7.72 16.22 5.36
C MET A 49 8.58 17.08 4.40
N PHE A 50 9.55 16.47 3.71
CA PHE A 50 10.40 17.14 2.74
C PHE A 50 9.87 17.08 1.29
N GLY A 51 8.67 16.55 1.05
CA GLY A 51 8.07 16.46 -0.31
C GLY A 51 8.68 15.38 -1.23
N TYR A 52 9.38 14.40 -0.67
CA TYR A 52 9.96 13.27 -1.40
C TYR A 52 9.05 12.04 -1.38
N THR A 53 9.24 11.17 -2.37
CA THR A 53 8.51 9.92 -2.53
C THR A 53 9.38 8.84 -3.17
N SER A 54 8.84 7.63 -3.23
CA SER A 54 9.36 6.58 -4.11
C SER A 54 8.24 5.87 -4.83
N ILE A 55 8.46 5.55 -6.10
CA ILE A 55 7.50 4.87 -6.96
C ILE A 55 8.02 3.46 -7.26
N HIS A 56 7.14 2.49 -7.10
CA HIS A 56 7.38 1.07 -7.37
C HIS A 56 6.26 0.56 -8.27
N PHE A 57 6.58 -0.32 -9.21
CA PHE A 57 5.60 -1.04 -10.00
C PHE A 57 5.45 -2.46 -9.46
N THR A 58 4.21 -2.89 -9.28
CA THR A 58 3.88 -4.29 -9.04
C THR A 58 3.66 -4.97 -10.38
N ILE A 59 4.35 -6.08 -10.62
CA ILE A 59 4.38 -6.81 -11.90
C ILE A 59 4.13 -8.31 -11.68
N THR A 60 3.82 -9.05 -12.75
CA THR A 60 3.64 -10.52 -12.76
C THR A 60 4.93 -11.27 -13.07
N SER A 61 5.03 -12.55 -12.71
CA SER A 61 6.26 -13.38 -12.85
C SER A 61 6.58 -13.84 -14.26
N ASP A 62 5.67 -13.63 -15.22
CA ASP A 62 5.73 -14.12 -16.60
C ASP A 62 6.78 -13.36 -17.46
N MET A 63 7.89 -12.97 -16.84
CA MET A 63 9.01 -12.27 -17.47
C MET A 63 10.19 -13.22 -17.48
N ASP A 64 10.43 -13.82 -18.64
CA ASP A 64 11.41 -14.89 -18.83
C ASP A 64 12.88 -14.43 -18.77
N ASP A 65 13.16 -13.13 -18.69
CA ASP A 65 14.51 -12.59 -18.95
C ASP A 65 15.06 -11.66 -17.84
N PHE A 66 14.56 -11.79 -16.61
CA PHE A 66 15.21 -11.13 -15.46
C PHE A 66 16.27 -12.02 -14.85
N ASP A 67 17.51 -11.54 -14.90
CA ASP A 67 18.57 -11.96 -14.00
C ASP A 67 17.97 -11.99 -12.58
N LYS A 68 17.98 -13.18 -11.97
CA LYS A 68 17.19 -13.55 -10.79
C LYS A 68 17.67 -12.83 -9.54
N ASP A 69 17.44 -11.54 -9.48
CA ASP A 69 17.69 -10.72 -8.32
C ASP A 69 16.49 -10.77 -7.37
N ASP A 70 16.76 -10.77 -6.06
CA ASP A 70 15.76 -10.73 -4.98
C ASP A 70 14.66 -9.65 -5.14
N VAL A 71 14.95 -8.58 -5.90
CA VAL A 71 14.04 -7.46 -6.12
C VAL A 71 12.94 -7.81 -7.15
N THR A 72 13.28 -8.56 -8.21
CA THR A 72 12.32 -9.00 -9.24
C THR A 72 11.55 -10.25 -8.80
N LEU A 73 12.17 -11.13 -8.01
CA LEU A 73 11.49 -12.31 -7.42
C LEU A 73 10.25 -11.94 -6.60
N ASN A 74 10.27 -10.77 -5.95
CA ASN A 74 9.17 -10.28 -5.15
C ASN A 74 8.10 -9.50 -5.95
N GLY A 75 8.21 -9.41 -7.29
CA GLY A 75 7.23 -8.76 -8.16
C GLY A 75 7.06 -7.27 -7.93
N ASN A 76 8.04 -6.61 -7.31
CA ASN A 76 8.03 -5.18 -7.01
C ASN A 76 9.29 -4.54 -7.57
N VAL A 77 9.17 -3.88 -8.71
CA VAL A 77 10.29 -3.15 -9.32
C VAL A 77 10.28 -1.73 -8.79
N THR A 78 11.38 -1.30 -8.18
CA THR A 78 11.55 0.12 -7.83
C THR A 78 11.84 0.87 -9.11
N VAL A 79 11.03 1.88 -9.42
CA VAL A 79 11.14 2.72 -10.63
C VAL A 79 11.73 4.09 -10.32
N LEU A 80 11.34 4.69 -9.20
CA LEU A 80 11.90 5.95 -8.73
C LEU A 80 12.22 5.79 -7.24
N PRO A 81 13.48 5.50 -6.85
CA PRO A 81 13.82 5.14 -5.48
C PRO A 81 13.73 6.33 -4.50
N PHE A 82 14.01 7.54 -4.98
CA PHE A 82 13.98 8.77 -4.20
C PHE A 82 13.89 10.00 -5.11
N ILE A 83 12.73 10.66 -5.13
CA ILE A 83 12.49 11.83 -6.00
C ILE A 83 11.47 12.77 -5.35
N LYS A 84 11.47 14.06 -5.72
CA LYS A 84 10.38 14.98 -5.35
C LYS A 84 9.06 14.46 -5.92
N GLN A 85 8.01 14.51 -5.10
CA GLN A 85 6.71 13.93 -5.45
C GLN A 85 6.13 14.52 -6.74
N GLN A 86 6.21 15.83 -6.92
CA GLN A 86 5.71 16.53 -8.11
C GLN A 86 6.40 16.01 -9.39
N LYS A 87 7.73 16.01 -9.39
CA LYS A 87 8.55 15.46 -10.48
C LYS A 87 8.30 13.97 -10.72
N ALA A 88 7.99 13.20 -9.67
CA ALA A 88 7.61 11.79 -9.82
C ALA A 88 6.33 11.65 -10.66
N TYR A 89 5.31 12.44 -10.37
CA TYR A 89 4.06 12.42 -11.14
C TYR A 89 4.23 12.96 -12.56
N GLU A 90 5.11 13.95 -12.78
CA GLU A 90 5.47 14.42 -14.13
C GLU A 90 6.09 13.32 -14.98
N ILE A 91 6.90 12.44 -14.39
CA ILE A 91 7.52 11.31 -15.09
C ILE A 91 6.53 10.15 -15.28
N ILE A 92 5.75 9.80 -14.24
CA ILE A 92 4.91 8.60 -14.26
C ILE A 92 3.61 8.78 -15.07
N LYS A 93 3.02 9.99 -15.09
CA LYS A 93 1.76 10.23 -15.82
C LYS A 93 1.87 9.94 -17.33
N PRO A 94 2.92 10.41 -18.04
CA PRO A 94 3.13 10.04 -19.45
C PRO A 94 3.35 8.55 -19.67
N LEU A 95 4.00 7.86 -18.73
CA LEU A 95 4.28 6.42 -18.82
C LEU A 95 3.03 5.56 -18.62
N MET A 96 2.00 6.07 -17.95
CA MET A 96 0.75 5.37 -17.71
C MET A 96 -0.44 6.25 -18.06
N PRO A 97 -0.65 6.54 -19.36
CA PRO A 97 -1.67 7.50 -19.81
C PRO A 97 -3.10 7.07 -19.45
N ASN A 98 -3.30 5.76 -19.22
CA ASN A 98 -4.57 5.18 -18.82
C ASN A 98 -4.84 5.27 -17.29
N MET A 99 -3.99 5.97 -16.53
CA MET A 99 -4.14 6.21 -15.09
C MET A 99 -4.11 7.71 -14.80
N LYS A 100 -5.08 8.17 -14.01
CA LYS A 100 -5.29 9.58 -13.64
C LYS A 100 -4.45 9.99 -12.42
N PHE A 101 -4.02 9.04 -11.58
CA PHE A 101 -3.24 9.31 -10.36
C PHE A 101 -3.90 10.33 -9.43
N GLN A 102 -5.20 10.15 -9.18
CA GLN A 102 -5.96 11.08 -8.35
C GLN A 102 -5.56 11.03 -6.87
N SER A 103 -5.74 12.17 -6.20
CA SER A 103 -5.54 12.23 -4.76
C SER A 103 -6.62 11.44 -4.02
N VAL A 104 -6.18 10.70 -2.99
CA VAL A 104 -7.08 9.91 -2.16
C VAL A 104 -7.95 10.80 -1.26
N GLN A 105 -9.26 10.52 -1.24
CA GLN A 105 -10.19 11.05 -0.25
C GLN A 105 -9.82 10.47 1.13
N GLN A 106 -9.34 11.36 1.99
CA GLN A 106 -8.83 10.98 3.31
C GLN A 106 -9.98 10.90 4.32
N GLY A 107 -9.87 9.97 5.26
CA GLY A 107 -10.79 9.85 6.38
C GLY A 107 -11.51 8.51 6.38
N MET A 108 -11.11 7.66 7.32
CA MET A 108 -11.85 6.46 7.67
C MET A 108 -12.84 6.76 8.80
N PRO A 109 -13.89 5.94 9.00
CA PRO A 109 -14.83 6.18 10.08
C PRO A 109 -14.15 6.00 11.45
N TRP A 110 -14.41 6.95 12.36
CA TRP A 110 -13.89 6.93 13.74
C TRP A 110 -14.31 5.69 14.55
N SER A 111 -15.41 5.02 14.16
CA SER A 111 -15.93 3.82 14.83
C SER A 111 -14.94 2.64 14.84
N GLY A 112 -13.94 2.65 13.94
CA GLY A 112 -12.84 1.69 13.88
C GLY A 112 -11.62 2.03 14.75
N TYR A 113 -11.55 3.21 15.38
CA TYR A 113 -10.35 3.74 16.05
C TYR A 113 -9.79 2.83 17.14
N HIS A 114 -10.61 2.55 18.16
CA HIS A 114 -10.20 1.71 19.29
C HIS A 114 -9.70 0.33 18.84
N ARG A 115 -10.24 -0.22 17.74
CA ARG A 115 -9.89 -1.55 17.22
C ARG A 115 -8.49 -1.64 16.60
N TYR A 116 -7.86 -0.50 16.31
CA TYR A 116 -6.48 -0.49 15.81
C TYR A 116 -5.43 -0.64 16.91
N PHE A 117 -5.74 -0.32 18.17
CA PHE A 117 -4.73 -0.34 19.24
C PHE A 117 -5.17 -1.07 20.52
N TRP A 118 -6.47 -1.16 20.86
CA TRP A 118 -6.92 -1.65 22.17
C TRP A 118 -6.47 -3.07 22.50
N ILE A 119 -6.54 -4.02 21.56
CA ILE A 119 -6.15 -5.42 21.83
C ILE A 119 -4.66 -5.50 22.16
N GLN A 120 -3.83 -4.80 21.38
CA GLN A 120 -2.38 -4.77 21.57
C GLN A 120 -2.02 -4.03 22.87
N SER A 121 -2.66 -2.89 23.13
CA SER A 121 -2.46 -2.11 24.35
C SER A 121 -2.88 -2.86 25.60
N LEU A 122 -3.98 -3.62 25.56
CA LEU A 122 -4.45 -4.40 26.70
C LEU A 122 -3.48 -5.55 27.02
N ILE A 123 -3.02 -6.29 26.00
CA ILE A 123 -2.02 -7.35 26.18
C ILE A 123 -0.73 -6.78 26.78
N LEU A 124 -0.27 -5.64 26.26
CA LEU A 124 0.95 -4.98 26.71
C LEU A 124 0.80 -4.48 28.16
N LEU A 125 -0.34 -3.91 28.51
CA LEU A 125 -0.65 -3.45 29.86
C LEU A 125 -0.73 -4.61 30.86
N ILE A 126 -1.43 -5.70 30.53
CA ILE A 126 -1.51 -6.90 31.39
C ILE A 126 -0.13 -7.51 31.59
N SER A 127 0.63 -7.70 30.51
CA SER A 127 2.01 -8.23 30.58
C SER A 127 2.90 -7.35 31.47
N SER A 128 2.81 -6.03 31.32
CA SER A 128 3.57 -5.08 32.12
C SER A 128 3.19 -5.12 33.61
N ILE A 129 1.90 -5.26 33.94
CA ILE A 129 1.44 -5.40 35.33
C ILE A 129 1.97 -6.69 35.97
N ILE A 130 1.98 -7.81 35.22
CA ILE A 130 2.52 -9.08 35.72
C ILE A 130 4.02 -8.95 36.03
N VAL A 131 4.80 -8.34 35.13
CA VAL A 131 6.23 -8.11 35.38
C VAL A 131 6.46 -7.16 36.55
N ALA A 132 5.63 -6.12 36.67
CA ALA A 132 5.71 -5.17 37.78
C ALA A 132 5.42 -5.81 39.14
N TYR A 133 4.57 -6.83 39.18
CA TYR A 133 4.27 -7.60 40.39
C TYR A 133 5.46 -8.44 40.87
N PHE A 134 6.22 -9.05 39.96
CA PHE A 134 7.33 -9.95 40.33
C PHE A 134 8.69 -9.28 40.43
N TRP A 135 8.92 -8.15 39.77
CA TRP A 135 10.28 -7.58 39.63
C TRP A 135 10.37 -6.10 40.01
N GLN A 136 9.85 -5.19 39.18
CA GLN A 136 10.03 -3.75 39.36
C GLN A 136 9.01 -2.96 38.52
N VAL A 137 8.61 -1.77 38.99
CA VAL A 137 7.47 -1.00 38.44
C VAL A 137 7.78 -0.24 37.15
N TRP A 138 9.06 0.00 36.83
CA TRP A 138 9.45 0.80 35.66
C TRP A 138 8.91 0.33 34.29
N PRO A 139 8.66 -0.97 34.01
CA PRO A 139 8.09 -1.42 32.74
C PRO A 139 6.66 -0.91 32.50
N VAL A 140 5.95 -0.47 33.54
CA VAL A 140 4.60 0.12 33.43
C VAL A 140 4.66 1.47 32.73
N TYR A 141 5.65 2.31 33.07
CA TYR A 141 5.83 3.60 32.41
C TYR A 141 6.23 3.43 30.94
N LEU A 142 7.09 2.45 30.64
CA LEU A 142 7.45 2.10 29.26
C LEU A 142 6.22 1.60 28.49
N ALA A 143 5.38 0.78 29.12
CA ALA A 143 4.14 0.31 28.54
C ALA A 143 3.17 1.44 28.21
N LEU A 144 2.96 2.36 29.16
CA LEU A 144 2.12 3.55 28.95
C LEU A 144 2.64 4.42 27.81
N PHE A 145 3.97 4.61 27.71
CA PHE A 145 4.58 5.35 26.62
C PHE A 145 4.33 4.69 25.25
N ILE A 146 4.49 3.36 25.15
CA ILE A 146 4.19 2.61 23.92
C ILE A 146 2.69 2.72 23.57
N ILE A 147 1.80 2.62 24.56
CA ILE A 147 0.35 2.76 24.34
C ILE A 147 0.01 4.15 23.79
N ALA A 148 0.65 5.21 24.31
CA ALA A 148 0.47 6.57 23.79
C ALA A 148 0.91 6.68 22.31
N ILE A 149 2.03 6.07 21.93
CA ILE A 149 2.49 6.01 20.53
C ILE A 149 1.50 5.26 19.65
N LEU A 150 0.98 4.12 20.11
CA LEU A 150 -0.01 3.33 19.37
C LEU A 150 -1.34 4.09 19.18
N ALA A 151 -1.79 4.83 20.20
CA ALA A 151 -2.95 5.70 20.12
C ALA A 151 -2.74 6.81 19.08
N LEU A 152 -1.61 7.51 19.13
CA LEU A 152 -1.25 8.53 18.14
C LEU A 152 -1.23 7.96 16.72
N HIS A 153 -0.59 6.79 16.55
CA HIS A 153 -0.54 6.09 15.27
C HIS A 153 -1.95 5.78 14.74
N SER A 154 -2.85 5.30 15.60
CA SER A 154 -4.24 5.00 15.25
C SER A 154 -4.99 6.25 14.76
N ILE A 155 -4.78 7.42 15.39
CA ILE A 155 -5.39 8.69 14.95
C ILE A 155 -4.91 9.04 13.54
N ILE A 156 -3.61 8.90 13.28
CA ILE A 156 -3.01 9.17 11.96
C ILE A 156 -3.57 8.21 10.92
N VAL A 157 -3.72 6.92 11.25
CA VAL A 157 -4.31 5.92 10.36
C VAL A 157 -5.70 6.35 9.92
N ILE A 158 -6.55 6.78 10.84
CA ILE A 158 -7.93 7.17 10.51
C ILE A 158 -8.00 8.47 9.72
N LYS A 159 -7.20 9.47 10.10
CA LYS A 159 -7.23 10.77 9.43
C LYS A 159 -6.59 10.75 8.04
N LYS A 160 -5.63 9.86 7.78
CA LYS A 160 -4.79 9.89 6.56
C LYS A 160 -4.98 8.71 5.62
N SER A 161 -5.56 7.60 6.09
CA SER A 161 -5.94 6.49 5.21
C SER A 161 -7.29 6.75 4.56
N GLY A 162 -7.55 6.09 3.45
CA GLY A 162 -8.77 6.25 2.69
C GLY A 162 -8.61 5.70 1.28
N TYR A 163 -9.65 5.87 0.47
CA TYR A 163 -9.63 5.45 -0.92
C TYR A 163 -10.40 6.45 -1.79
N THR A 164 -10.09 6.48 -3.08
CA THR A 164 -10.87 7.17 -4.10
C THR A 164 -11.14 6.19 -5.22
N LEU A 165 -12.39 6.15 -5.67
CA LEU A 165 -12.79 5.43 -6.86
C LEU A 165 -13.17 6.44 -7.95
N ASP A 166 -12.53 6.38 -9.11
CA ASP A 166 -12.85 7.22 -10.27
C ASP A 166 -12.81 6.40 -11.56
N GLY A 167 -13.99 6.14 -12.13
CA GLY A 167 -14.14 5.29 -13.31
C GLY A 167 -13.59 3.89 -13.04
N ASP A 168 -12.55 3.51 -13.79
CA ASP A 168 -11.89 2.20 -13.67
C ASP A 168 -10.66 2.22 -12.75
N GLU A 169 -10.29 3.36 -12.15
CA GLU A 169 -9.14 3.47 -11.27
C GLU A 169 -9.56 3.50 -9.79
N LEU A 170 -8.95 2.62 -9.00
CA LEU A 170 -9.09 2.60 -7.55
C LEU A 170 -7.75 2.95 -6.91
N VAL A 171 -7.77 3.99 -6.07
CA VAL A 171 -6.60 4.45 -5.33
C VAL A 171 -6.81 4.21 -3.85
N ILE A 172 -5.92 3.46 -3.22
CA ILE A 172 -5.98 3.14 -1.80
C ILE A 172 -4.75 3.66 -1.09
N LYS A 173 -4.95 4.45 -0.03
CA LYS A 173 -3.88 4.94 0.83
C LYS A 173 -3.91 4.29 2.20
N ASN A 174 -2.82 3.61 2.53
CA ASN A 174 -2.61 2.94 3.80
C ASN A 174 -1.52 3.65 4.60
N THR A 175 -1.85 4.10 5.81
CA THR A 175 -0.84 4.51 6.78
C THR A 175 -0.14 3.27 7.36
N LYS A 176 1.19 3.25 7.30
CA LYS A 176 2.08 2.24 7.89
C LYS A 176 2.76 2.84 9.12
N LEU A 177 3.39 1.99 9.94
CA LEU A 177 4.03 2.42 11.18
C LEU A 177 5.04 3.56 10.98
N PHE A 178 5.76 3.57 9.86
CA PHE A 178 6.80 4.56 9.55
C PHE A 178 6.56 5.33 8.25
N GLY A 179 5.31 5.44 7.80
CA GLY A 179 5.01 6.18 6.57
C GLY A 179 3.63 5.90 5.97
N PHE A 180 3.53 6.10 4.67
CA PHE A 180 2.32 5.95 3.88
C PHE A 180 2.64 5.11 2.64
N LYS A 181 1.69 4.25 2.27
CA LYS A 181 1.69 3.49 1.03
C LYS A 181 0.42 3.86 0.27
N THR A 182 0.54 4.52 -0.87
CA THR A 182 -0.57 4.72 -1.82
C THR A 182 -0.43 3.68 -2.91
N THR A 183 -1.52 3.03 -3.30
CA THR A 183 -1.52 2.03 -4.37
C THR A 183 -2.62 2.37 -5.36
N TYR A 184 -2.22 2.54 -6.61
CA TYR A 184 -3.06 2.85 -7.75
C TYR A 184 -3.14 1.59 -8.61
N PHE A 185 -4.36 1.14 -8.91
CA PHE A 185 -4.58 0.00 -9.78
C PHE A 185 -5.92 0.18 -10.49
N LYS A 186 -6.01 -0.44 -11.67
CA LYS A 186 -7.23 -0.42 -12.46
C LYS A 186 -8.08 -1.65 -12.20
N HIS A 187 -9.36 -1.53 -12.54
CA HIS A 187 -10.34 -2.62 -12.45
C HIS A 187 -9.88 -3.88 -13.21
N ASP A 188 -9.36 -3.73 -14.42
CA ASP A 188 -8.90 -4.85 -15.28
C ASP A 188 -7.72 -5.66 -14.73
N LYS A 189 -7.09 -5.19 -13.64
CA LYS A 189 -5.98 -5.89 -12.96
C LYS A 189 -6.45 -6.69 -11.74
N LEU A 190 -7.74 -6.64 -11.42
CA LEU A 190 -8.33 -7.36 -10.29
C LEU A 190 -8.54 -8.83 -10.63
N LEU A 191 -8.05 -9.71 -9.75
CA LEU A 191 -8.30 -11.15 -9.80
C LEU A 191 -9.43 -11.58 -8.87
N GLY A 192 -9.84 -10.71 -7.94
CA GLY A 192 -10.87 -11.02 -6.98
C GLY A 192 -11.01 -9.98 -5.87
N MET A 193 -12.09 -10.12 -5.11
CA MET A 193 -12.41 -9.29 -3.96
C MET A 193 -12.82 -10.17 -2.77
N GLU A 194 -12.24 -9.91 -1.60
CA GLU A 194 -12.60 -10.53 -0.34
C GLU A 194 -13.25 -9.53 0.62
N LEU A 195 -14.39 -9.92 1.19
CA LEU A 195 -15.08 -9.17 2.22
C LEU A 195 -14.95 -9.89 3.55
N LYS A 196 -14.30 -9.25 4.53
CA LYS A 196 -14.10 -9.83 5.87
C LYS A 196 -14.97 -9.09 6.87
N ARG A 197 -15.93 -9.80 7.46
CA ARG A 197 -16.86 -9.29 8.48
C ARG A 197 -16.94 -10.30 9.64
N ASN A 198 -16.81 -9.81 10.87
CA ASN A 198 -17.06 -10.59 12.08
C ASN A 198 -18.33 -10.06 12.79
N PRO A 199 -18.93 -10.80 13.74
CA PRO A 199 -20.16 -10.38 14.42
C PRO A 199 -20.04 -9.00 15.11
N PHE A 200 -18.87 -8.65 15.64
CA PHE A 200 -18.61 -7.35 16.28
C PHE A 200 -18.52 -6.19 15.28
N LEU A 201 -18.07 -6.45 14.06
CA LEU A 201 -18.10 -5.51 12.93
C LEU A 201 -19.52 -5.35 12.42
N ALA A 202 -20.28 -6.44 12.35
CA ALA A 202 -21.66 -6.44 11.91
C ALA A 202 -22.56 -5.53 12.72
N ARG A 203 -22.46 -5.58 14.06
CA ARG A 203 -23.23 -4.71 14.96
C ARG A 203 -22.96 -3.22 14.78
N LYS A 204 -21.78 -2.85 14.25
CA LYS A 204 -21.41 -1.44 14.01
C LYS A 204 -21.48 -1.05 12.52
N GLN A 205 -22.08 -1.89 11.67
CA GLN A 205 -22.14 -1.69 10.22
C GLN A 205 -20.75 -1.44 9.59
N LEU A 206 -19.75 -2.16 10.08
CA LEU A 206 -18.39 -2.10 9.59
C LEU A 206 -18.03 -3.37 8.82
N MET A 207 -17.17 -3.21 7.81
CA MET A 207 -16.68 -4.30 6.98
C MET A 207 -15.25 -3.99 6.51
N ASN A 208 -14.42 -5.03 6.38
CA ASN A 208 -13.12 -4.92 5.74
C ASN A 208 -13.26 -5.41 4.31
N PHE A 209 -12.58 -4.75 3.38
CA PHE A 209 -12.49 -5.19 2.00
C PHE A 209 -11.04 -5.34 1.58
N VAL A 210 -10.79 -6.31 0.71
CA VAL A 210 -9.49 -6.58 0.11
C VAL A 210 -9.69 -6.89 -1.36
N PHE A 211 -8.95 -6.20 -2.21
CA PHE A 211 -8.79 -6.53 -3.61
C PHE A 211 -7.52 -7.34 -3.81
N ILE A 212 -7.59 -8.31 -4.70
CA ILE A 212 -6.51 -9.24 -5.02
C ILE A 212 -6.02 -8.92 -6.43
N ILE A 213 -4.73 -8.65 -6.57
CA ILE A 213 -4.07 -8.50 -7.88
C ILE A 213 -2.94 -9.52 -8.03
N ALA A 214 -2.54 -9.80 -9.27
CA ALA A 214 -1.38 -10.64 -9.54
C ALA A 214 -0.08 -9.95 -9.08
N LYS A 215 0.88 -10.73 -8.55
CA LYS A 215 2.20 -10.21 -8.17
C LYS A 215 3.24 -11.32 -8.18
N ALA A 216 4.25 -11.18 -9.06
CA ALA A 216 5.17 -12.27 -9.36
C ALA A 216 4.38 -13.58 -9.53
N SER A 217 4.81 -14.65 -8.85
CA SER A 217 4.17 -15.97 -8.82
C SER A 217 3.01 -16.07 -7.82
N GLY A 218 2.71 -14.99 -7.09
CA GLY A 218 1.70 -14.96 -6.05
C GLY A 218 0.64 -13.89 -6.26
N LYS A 219 0.02 -13.48 -5.15
CA LYS A 219 -1.06 -12.50 -5.11
C LYS A 219 -0.70 -11.36 -4.17
N GLN A 220 -1.18 -10.15 -4.47
CA GLN A 220 -1.10 -9.02 -3.56
C GLN A 220 -2.49 -8.60 -3.12
N GLU A 221 -2.69 -8.59 -1.80
CA GLU A 221 -3.86 -8.06 -1.15
C GLU A 221 -3.73 -6.55 -0.93
N ILE A 222 -4.70 -5.78 -1.43
CA ILE A 222 -4.78 -4.33 -1.28
C ILE A 222 -6.17 -3.97 -0.77
N GLY A 223 -6.24 -3.36 0.40
CA GLY A 223 -7.53 -3.06 1.01
C GLY A 223 -7.42 -2.18 2.24
N LEU A 224 -8.59 -1.89 2.80
CA LEU A 224 -8.75 -1.09 4.02
C LEU A 224 -9.63 -1.82 5.03
N LYS A 225 -9.33 -1.60 6.31
CA LYS A 225 -10.07 -2.16 7.43
C LYS A 225 -11.08 -1.15 7.98
N TYR A 226 -12.15 -1.68 8.56
CA TYR A 226 -13.16 -0.96 9.32
C TYR A 226 -13.88 0.14 8.53
N ASN A 227 -14.23 -0.14 7.28
CA ASN A 227 -15.01 0.79 6.46
C ASN A 227 -16.51 0.61 6.72
N LYS A 228 -17.30 1.66 6.46
CA LYS A 228 -18.76 1.58 6.54
C LYS A 228 -19.28 0.57 5.51
N GLN A 229 -20.27 -0.22 5.88
CA GLN A 229 -20.82 -1.28 5.04
C GLN A 229 -21.27 -0.75 3.66
N GLY A 230 -22.04 0.34 3.59
CA GLY A 230 -22.50 0.89 2.31
C GLY A 230 -21.38 1.33 1.36
N HIS A 231 -20.24 1.79 1.89
CA HIS A 231 -19.06 2.12 1.08
C HIS A 231 -18.41 0.86 0.48
N VAL A 232 -18.40 -0.23 1.24
CA VAL A 232 -17.86 -1.51 0.80
C VAL A 232 -18.78 -2.18 -0.21
N GLU A 233 -20.09 -2.04 -0.05
CA GLU A 233 -21.10 -2.50 -1.01
C GLU A 233 -20.97 -1.77 -2.34
N ALA A 234 -20.79 -0.44 -2.34
CA ALA A 234 -20.53 0.31 -3.58
C ALA A 234 -19.25 -0.15 -4.30
N LEU A 235 -18.18 -0.49 -3.54
CA LEU A 235 -16.96 -1.06 -4.12
C LEU A 235 -17.19 -2.47 -4.68
N LYS A 236 -18.06 -3.26 -4.06
CA LYS A 236 -18.45 -4.59 -4.56
C LYS A 236 -19.24 -4.48 -5.86
N GLU A 237 -20.21 -3.56 -5.94
CA GLU A 237 -20.97 -3.31 -7.16
C GLU A 237 -20.07 -2.85 -8.31
N TRP A 238 -19.11 -1.97 -8.02
CA TRP A 238 -18.11 -1.56 -9.00
C TRP A 238 -17.24 -2.74 -9.48
N TYR A 239 -16.84 -3.63 -8.57
CA TYR A 239 -16.11 -4.84 -8.93
C TYR A 239 -16.94 -5.76 -9.86
N LEU A 240 -18.21 -6.02 -9.52
CA LEU A 240 -19.08 -6.94 -10.26
C LEU A 240 -19.53 -6.43 -11.63
N ARG A 241 -19.64 -5.10 -11.83
CA ARG A 241 -20.12 -4.49 -13.09
C ARG A 241 -19.35 -4.97 -14.34
N ARG A 242 -18.12 -5.46 -14.20
CA ARG A 242 -17.34 -6.00 -15.33
C ARG A 242 -17.56 -7.49 -15.57
N GLU A 243 -17.85 -8.30 -14.55
CA GLU A 243 -18.14 -9.73 -14.73
C GLU A 243 -19.37 -9.92 -15.66
N GLU A 244 -20.34 -9.00 -15.59
CA GLU A 244 -21.52 -8.98 -16.48
C GLU A 244 -21.20 -8.58 -17.93
N HIS A 245 -20.11 -7.84 -18.19
CA HIS A 245 -19.72 -7.42 -19.54
C HIS A 245 -18.76 -8.40 -20.25
N GLU A 246 -18.12 -9.32 -19.52
CA GLU A 246 -17.26 -10.37 -20.09
C GLU A 246 -18.01 -11.69 -20.36
N SER A 247 -19.31 -11.75 -20.02
CA SER A 247 -20.18 -12.92 -20.21
C SER A 247 -21.19 -12.79 -21.37
N ILE A 248 -21.00 -11.79 -22.26
CA ILE A 248 -21.82 -11.53 -23.46
C ILE A 248 -20.98 -11.66 -24.73
#